data_AF-A0A243WFD7-F1
#
_entry.id   AF-A0A243WFD7-F1
#
_cell.length_a   1.000
_cell.length_b   1.000
_cell.length_c   1.000
_cell.angle_alpha   90.00
_cell.angle_beta   90.00
_cell.angle_gamma   90.00
#
_symmetry.space_group_name_H-M   'P 1'
#
loop_
_entity.id
_entity.type
_entity.pdbx_description
1 polymer ?
#
loop_
_entity_poly.entity_id
_entity_poly.type
_entity_poly.pdbx_seq_one_letter_code
_entity_poly.pdbx_strand_id
1 'polypeptide(L)'
;MKKLFTPILLVLGLAAPFAGQAQQLYTNGNFTTGATTKSGVAAPAGYTWSEVQNNTGNTTEANTNSGYTANQTSSITLADDFTVPTGQSWTINDLSFFGYQTGALSTPSPFTQLYIRIWRGSPAVAGSTVVFGDLTTNRLAGSTDARSYRIFNTLYPTPSAPTTTRKIWKVRATVSPALTLPAGTYWVEWASNVTGGAAHFYVPVTVAGVRQTPGANALQFISGAWTPTIDTGNPDSAPDVTVDFPFIINDGTILANGLKKNAVELKVGPVPTSGTVNAEFETLRSTATLELSDMQGRQVWKGSAKSGSSSATVPMDNLASGIYMFTMTSAQGSSRARLVKE
;
A
#
# COMPACT_ATOMS: atom_id res chain seq x y z
N MET A 1 -63.06 19.54 -22.10
CA MET A 1 -61.64 19.13 -22.18
C MET A 1 -61.10 18.97 -20.77
N LYS A 2 -60.96 17.73 -20.30
CA LYS A 2 -60.53 17.39 -18.94
C LYS A 2 -58.99 17.48 -18.88
N LYS A 3 -58.46 18.33 -18.00
CA LYS A 3 -57.01 18.45 -17.74
C LYS A 3 -56.59 17.29 -16.81
N LEU A 4 -55.80 16.34 -17.31
CA LEU A 4 -55.15 15.33 -16.49
C LEU A 4 -53.90 15.93 -15.83
N PHE A 5 -53.87 15.91 -14.50
CA PHE A 5 -52.67 16.14 -13.70
C PHE A 5 -51.91 14.82 -13.58
N THR A 6 -50.64 14.81 -14.01
CA THR A 6 -49.71 13.70 -13.76
C THR A 6 -48.90 14.01 -12.50
N PRO A 7 -48.96 13.22 -11.41
CA PRO A 7 -48.12 13.43 -10.25
C PRO A 7 -46.71 12.85 -10.50
N ILE A 8 -45.69 13.66 -10.25
CA ILE A 8 -44.28 13.23 -10.23
C ILE A 8 -44.05 12.46 -8.93
N LEU A 9 -43.70 11.18 -9.07
CA LEU A 9 -43.33 10.29 -7.97
C LEU A 9 -41.89 10.61 -7.53
N LEU A 10 -41.73 11.21 -6.35
CA LEU A 10 -40.42 11.46 -5.75
C LEU A 10 -39.90 10.17 -5.10
N VAL A 11 -38.97 9.48 -5.77
CA VAL A 11 -38.26 8.33 -5.20
C VAL A 11 -37.15 8.84 -4.29
N LEU A 12 -37.32 8.72 -2.97
CA LEU A 12 -36.22 8.90 -2.00
C LEU A 12 -35.28 7.69 -2.11
N GLY A 13 -34.13 7.89 -2.77
CA GLY A 13 -33.02 6.94 -2.74
C GLY A 13 -32.31 6.98 -1.38
N LEU A 14 -32.45 5.91 -0.60
CA LEU A 14 -31.60 5.65 0.57
C LEU A 14 -30.13 5.50 0.12
N ALA A 15 -29.30 6.48 0.46
CA ALA A 15 -27.85 6.39 0.28
C ALA A 15 -27.26 5.48 1.37
N ALA A 16 -26.78 4.30 0.98
CA ALA A 16 -25.91 3.49 1.83
C ALA A 16 -24.55 4.20 1.99
N PRO A 17 -23.92 4.18 3.18
CA PRO A 17 -22.62 4.81 3.37
C PRO A 17 -21.52 4.03 2.64
N PHE A 18 -20.89 4.69 1.68
CA PHE A 18 -19.69 4.21 1.00
C PHE A 18 -18.47 4.30 1.94
N ALA A 19 -17.72 3.21 2.09
CA ALA A 19 -16.45 3.20 2.80
C ALA A 19 -15.35 3.92 1.99
N GLY A 20 -14.73 4.95 2.58
CA GLY A 20 -13.53 5.59 2.01
C GLY A 20 -12.32 4.66 2.08
N GLN A 21 -11.50 4.64 1.03
CA GLN A 21 -10.22 3.92 1.04
C GLN A 21 -9.12 4.86 1.56
N ALA A 22 -8.35 4.39 2.53
CA ALA A 22 -7.16 5.09 3.01
C ALA A 22 -6.13 5.26 1.88
N GLN A 23 -5.48 6.42 1.82
CA GLN A 23 -4.38 6.66 0.90
C GLN A 23 -3.13 5.96 1.43
N GLN A 24 -2.54 5.10 0.61
CA GLN A 24 -1.25 4.52 0.92
C GLN A 24 -0.15 5.59 0.88
N LEU A 25 0.51 5.82 2.01
CA LEU A 25 1.61 6.77 2.17
C LEU A 25 2.96 6.13 1.84
N TYR A 26 3.14 4.88 2.22
CA TYR A 26 4.42 4.18 2.12
C TYR A 26 4.24 2.68 1.94
N THR A 27 5.19 2.06 1.25
CA THR A 27 5.36 0.61 1.19
C THR A 27 6.83 0.27 1.32
N ASN A 28 7.17 -0.61 2.27
CA ASN A 28 8.53 -1.07 2.47
C ASN A 28 8.86 -2.26 1.58
N GLY A 29 8.96 -2.02 0.27
CA GLY A 29 9.28 -3.07 -0.70
C GLY A 29 8.12 -4.03 -1.03
N ASN A 30 8.44 -5.01 -1.88
CA ASN A 30 7.52 -6.00 -2.42
C ASN A 30 7.77 -7.38 -1.81
N PHE A 31 6.79 -8.28 -1.81
CA PHE A 31 6.95 -9.66 -1.36
C PHE A 31 6.46 -10.70 -2.38
N THR A 32 5.80 -10.29 -3.46
CA THR A 32 5.35 -11.21 -4.52
C THR A 32 6.38 -11.31 -5.65
N THR A 33 6.59 -12.54 -6.14
CA THR A 33 7.51 -12.88 -7.23
C THR A 33 6.77 -13.25 -8.51
N GLY A 34 5.44 -13.09 -8.55
CA GLY A 34 4.62 -13.27 -9.75
C GLY A 34 3.78 -14.55 -9.76
N ALA A 35 3.14 -14.83 -10.89
CA ALA A 35 2.18 -15.93 -11.05
C ALA A 35 2.82 -17.29 -11.35
N THR A 36 4.13 -17.36 -11.54
CA THR A 36 4.83 -18.60 -11.92
C THR A 36 6.11 -18.70 -11.09
N THR A 37 6.39 -19.87 -10.52
CA THR A 37 7.64 -20.13 -9.80
C THR A 37 8.83 -20.17 -10.76
N LYS A 38 10.05 -20.14 -10.21
CA LYS A 38 11.29 -20.33 -10.96
C LYS A 38 11.35 -21.65 -11.71
N SER A 39 10.75 -22.70 -11.16
CA SER A 39 10.62 -24.02 -11.82
C SER A 39 9.45 -24.13 -12.80
N GLY A 40 8.74 -23.02 -13.11
CA GLY A 40 7.68 -23.00 -14.12
C GLY A 40 6.29 -23.39 -13.62
N VAL A 41 6.07 -23.51 -12.30
CA VAL A 41 4.76 -23.91 -11.76
C VAL A 41 3.87 -22.68 -11.57
N ALA A 42 2.70 -22.69 -12.22
CA ALA A 42 1.71 -21.63 -12.07
C ALA A 42 1.10 -21.60 -10.66
N ALA A 43 0.88 -20.40 -10.12
CA ALA A 43 0.11 -20.18 -8.90
C ALA A 43 -1.37 -20.54 -9.14
N PRO A 44 -2.13 -20.88 -8.08
CA PRO A 44 -3.57 -20.98 -8.18
C PRO A 44 -4.19 -19.71 -8.78
N ALA A 45 -5.29 -19.85 -9.54
CA ALA A 45 -5.93 -18.72 -10.21
C ALA A 45 -6.26 -17.57 -9.25
N GLY A 46 -5.83 -16.35 -9.58
CA GLY A 46 -6.01 -15.16 -8.75
C GLY A 46 -4.99 -14.99 -7.62
N TYR A 47 -3.98 -15.85 -7.54
CA TYR A 47 -2.88 -15.78 -6.58
C TYR A 47 -1.53 -15.59 -7.29
N THR A 48 -0.54 -15.22 -6.48
CA THR A 48 0.87 -15.18 -6.85
C THR A 48 1.71 -16.06 -5.90
N TRP A 49 2.96 -16.27 -6.24
CA TRP A 49 3.97 -16.80 -5.34
C TRP A 49 4.74 -15.68 -4.65
N SER A 50 5.19 -15.96 -3.44
CA SER A 50 6.30 -15.27 -2.79
C SER A 50 7.39 -16.32 -2.66
N GLU A 51 8.27 -16.41 -3.64
CA GLU A 51 9.30 -17.44 -3.69
C GLU A 51 10.59 -16.96 -3.04
N VAL A 52 11.19 -17.75 -2.15
CA VAL A 52 12.54 -17.51 -1.60
C VAL A 52 13.56 -17.46 -2.74
N GLN A 53 14.49 -16.50 -2.74
CA GLN A 53 15.25 -16.13 -3.93
C GLN A 53 16.69 -16.64 -3.94
N ASN A 54 17.25 -16.71 -5.14
CA ASN A 54 18.68 -16.75 -5.42
C ASN A 54 19.04 -15.55 -6.29
N ASN A 55 20.31 -15.13 -6.25
CA ASN A 55 20.79 -14.08 -7.14
C ASN A 55 20.74 -14.56 -8.60
N THR A 56 20.34 -13.68 -9.53
CA THR A 56 20.31 -13.99 -10.96
C THR A 56 21.71 -14.40 -11.43
N GLY A 57 21.80 -15.54 -12.11
CA GLY A 57 23.08 -16.11 -12.55
C GLY A 57 23.81 -16.96 -11.50
N ASN A 58 23.39 -16.94 -10.22
CA ASN A 58 23.92 -17.84 -9.21
C ASN A 58 22.93 -18.99 -8.94
N THR A 59 23.32 -20.20 -9.31
CA THR A 59 22.51 -21.43 -9.17
C THR A 59 22.94 -22.31 -7.99
N THR A 60 24.01 -21.92 -7.29
CA THR A 60 24.64 -22.73 -6.23
C THR A 60 24.18 -22.36 -4.82
N GLU A 61 23.43 -21.28 -4.69
CA GLU A 61 22.90 -20.80 -3.41
C GLU A 61 21.53 -20.15 -3.56
N ALA A 62 20.79 -20.05 -2.47
CA ALA A 62 19.57 -19.29 -2.32
C ALA A 62 19.48 -18.76 -0.88
N ASN A 63 18.45 -17.95 -0.60
CA ASN A 63 18.02 -17.74 0.76
C ASN A 63 17.49 -19.04 1.39
N THR A 64 17.53 -19.14 2.71
CA THR A 64 17.09 -20.33 3.45
C THR A 64 15.80 -20.10 4.24
N ASN A 65 15.53 -18.86 4.66
CA ASN A 65 14.39 -18.54 5.50
C ASN A 65 13.14 -18.19 4.68
N SER A 66 12.04 -18.88 4.97
CA SER A 66 10.72 -18.56 4.40
C SER A 66 9.97 -17.48 5.18
N GLY A 67 10.42 -17.13 6.38
CA GLY A 67 9.89 -16.03 7.17
C GLY A 67 10.52 -15.98 8.57
N TYR A 68 10.22 -14.91 9.30
CA TYR A 68 10.77 -14.65 10.63
C TYR A 68 9.65 -14.47 11.65
N THR A 69 9.83 -14.96 12.86
CA THR A 69 8.75 -14.93 13.86
C THR A 69 8.68 -13.58 14.57
N ALA A 70 7.47 -13.13 14.89
CA ALA A 70 7.22 -12.00 15.78
C ALA A 70 6.13 -12.44 16.78
N ASN A 71 6.55 -13.18 17.80
CA ASN A 71 5.65 -13.83 18.76
C ASN A 71 5.58 -13.02 20.06
N GLN A 72 4.42 -12.42 20.33
CA GLN A 72 4.20 -11.61 21.53
C GLN A 72 4.42 -12.41 22.82
N THR A 73 3.92 -13.64 22.89
CA THR A 73 4.00 -14.49 24.09
C THR A 73 5.45 -14.84 24.44
N SER A 74 6.30 -15.00 23.43
CA SER A 74 7.72 -15.30 23.58
C SER A 74 8.60 -14.04 23.64
N SER A 75 7.99 -12.84 23.65
CA SER A 75 8.70 -11.56 23.57
C SER A 75 9.66 -11.47 22.39
N ILE A 76 9.27 -12.02 21.24
CA ILE A 76 10.01 -11.91 19.99
C ILE A 76 9.34 -10.86 19.12
N THR A 77 10.07 -9.83 18.72
CA THR A 77 9.55 -8.75 17.88
C THR A 77 10.41 -8.56 16.64
N LEU A 78 9.80 -8.00 15.60
CA LEU A 78 10.50 -7.55 14.41
C LEU A 78 10.37 -6.04 14.33
N ALA A 79 11.39 -5.38 13.79
CA ALA A 79 11.38 -3.95 13.56
C ALA A 79 12.07 -3.60 12.24
N ASP A 80 11.58 -2.56 11.58
CA ASP A 80 12.10 -2.08 10.31
C ASP A 80 11.85 -0.58 10.17
N ASP A 81 12.64 0.10 9.35
CA ASP A 81 12.65 1.56 9.25
C ASP A 81 11.77 2.11 8.12
N PHE A 82 11.36 3.36 8.29
CA PHE A 82 10.78 4.17 7.24
C PHE A 82 11.17 5.62 7.42
N THR A 83 11.19 6.36 6.32
CA THR A 83 11.52 7.77 6.33
C THR A 83 10.35 8.60 5.83
N VAL A 84 9.89 9.55 6.66
CA VAL A 84 9.03 10.64 6.24
C VAL A 84 9.91 11.66 5.51
N PRO A 85 9.70 11.92 4.20
CA PRO A 85 10.60 12.77 3.42
C PRO A 85 10.68 14.20 3.93
N THR A 86 11.81 14.86 3.72
CA THR A 86 12.01 16.28 4.04
C THR A 86 10.91 17.14 3.42
N GLY A 87 10.34 18.05 4.22
CA GLY A 87 9.25 18.92 3.78
C GLY A 87 7.86 18.27 3.82
N GLN A 88 7.75 17.01 4.25
CA GLN A 88 6.47 16.33 4.45
C GLN A 88 6.16 16.15 5.94
N SER A 89 4.87 15.96 6.21
CA SER A 89 4.35 15.43 7.47
C SER A 89 3.34 14.36 7.12
N TRP A 90 3.45 13.20 7.76
CA TRP A 90 2.52 12.08 7.57
C TRP A 90 1.59 11.97 8.77
N THR A 91 0.30 11.75 8.53
CA THR A 91 -0.65 11.36 9.56
C THR A 91 -1.00 9.90 9.35
N ILE A 92 -0.53 9.04 10.24
CA ILE A 92 -0.65 7.58 10.15
C ILE A 92 -1.88 7.12 10.92
N ASN A 93 -2.72 6.31 10.27
CA ASN A 93 -3.91 5.71 10.89
C ASN A 93 -3.92 4.19 10.87
N ASP A 94 -3.22 3.57 9.94
CA ASP A 94 -3.04 2.13 9.97
C ASP A 94 -1.72 1.68 9.35
N LEU A 95 -1.27 0.55 9.86
CA LEU A 95 -0.12 -0.19 9.37
C LEU A 95 -0.60 -1.57 8.95
N SER A 96 -0.06 -2.10 7.86
CA SER A 96 -0.30 -3.48 7.45
C SER A 96 1.00 -4.24 7.29
N PHE A 97 1.05 -5.46 7.81
CA PHE A 97 2.19 -6.37 7.77
C PHE A 97 1.78 -7.66 7.07
N PHE A 98 2.73 -8.44 6.58
CA PHE A 98 2.44 -9.65 5.80
C PHE A 98 3.02 -10.89 6.46
N GLY A 99 2.14 -11.80 6.89
CA GLY A 99 2.55 -13.00 7.60
C GLY A 99 1.69 -14.22 7.29
N TYR A 100 2.16 -15.39 7.71
CA TYR A 100 1.48 -16.66 7.54
C TYR A 100 1.67 -17.57 8.76
N GLN A 101 0.79 -18.55 8.89
CA GLN A 101 0.98 -19.74 9.73
C GLN A 101 0.93 -20.95 8.81
N THR A 102 1.95 -21.81 8.87
CA THR A 102 2.01 -23.02 8.05
C THR A 102 0.86 -23.96 8.41
N GLY A 103 0.12 -24.42 7.41
CA GLY A 103 -1.01 -25.34 7.58
C GLY A 103 -2.27 -24.72 8.18
N ALA A 104 -2.33 -23.39 8.35
CA ALA A 104 -3.55 -22.74 8.82
C ALA A 104 -4.69 -22.86 7.80
N LEU A 105 -5.93 -22.80 8.32
CA LEU A 105 -7.13 -22.75 7.49
C LEU A 105 -7.08 -21.54 6.54
N SER A 106 -7.73 -21.68 5.38
CA SER A 106 -7.77 -20.63 4.36
C SER A 106 -8.70 -19.47 4.71
N THR A 107 -9.61 -19.67 5.69
CA THR A 107 -10.48 -18.67 6.33
C THR A 107 -11.03 -19.23 7.65
N PRO A 108 -11.17 -18.44 8.73
CA PRO A 108 -10.66 -17.07 8.87
C PRO A 108 -9.13 -17.05 8.94
N SER A 109 -8.55 -15.84 8.96
CA SER A 109 -7.12 -15.65 9.25
C SER A 109 -6.72 -16.23 10.61
N PRO A 110 -5.53 -16.82 10.75
CA PRO A 110 -5.05 -17.32 12.02
C PRO A 110 -4.64 -16.21 13.00
N PHE A 111 -4.38 -14.99 12.53
CA PHE A 111 -3.91 -13.89 13.37
C PHE A 111 -5.04 -13.35 14.26
N THR A 112 -4.82 -13.38 15.58
CA THR A 112 -5.81 -12.96 16.59
C THR A 112 -5.41 -11.68 17.32
N GLN A 113 -4.12 -11.35 17.33
CA GLN A 113 -3.58 -10.16 17.97
C GLN A 113 -2.41 -9.58 17.18
N LEU A 114 -2.27 -8.26 17.23
CA LEU A 114 -1.15 -7.53 16.64
C LEU A 114 -0.84 -6.33 17.55
N TYR A 115 0.42 -6.25 17.96
CA TYR A 115 0.94 -5.23 18.84
C TYR A 115 1.96 -4.42 18.05
N ILE A 116 1.90 -3.09 18.17
CA ILE A 116 2.81 -2.21 17.45
C ILE A 116 3.27 -1.06 18.33
N ARG A 117 4.51 -0.64 18.11
CA ARG A 117 5.03 0.66 18.54
C ARG A 117 5.90 1.28 17.46
N ILE A 118 5.96 2.60 17.45
CA ILE A 118 6.78 3.36 16.51
C ILE A 118 7.82 4.13 17.31
N TRP A 119 9.07 4.05 16.86
CA TRP A 119 10.23 4.72 17.45
C TRP A 119 10.68 5.88 16.58
N ARG A 120 11.18 6.93 17.22
CA ARG A 120 12.05 7.93 16.59
C ARG A 120 13.50 7.49 16.83
N GLY A 121 14.17 7.02 15.78
CA GLY A 121 15.46 6.34 15.85
C GLY A 121 15.33 4.82 15.96
N SER A 122 16.44 4.12 15.71
CA SER A 122 16.50 2.65 15.75
C SER A 122 16.33 2.14 17.18
N PRO A 123 15.50 1.11 17.43
CA PRO A 123 15.28 0.57 18.77
C PRO A 123 16.54 -0.08 19.38
N ALA A 124 17.55 -0.41 18.55
CA ALA A 124 18.85 -0.91 19.01
C ALA A 124 19.81 0.19 19.49
N VAL A 125 19.50 1.47 19.27
CA VAL A 125 20.37 2.60 19.60
C VAL A 125 19.90 3.28 20.89
N ALA A 126 20.83 3.44 21.83
CA ALA A 126 20.58 4.17 23.06
C ALA A 126 20.16 5.62 22.78
N GLY A 127 19.10 6.09 23.45
CA GLY A 127 18.53 7.44 23.25
C GLY A 127 17.39 7.51 22.24
N SER A 128 17.09 6.42 21.50
CA SER A 128 15.87 6.33 20.71
C SER A 128 14.64 6.28 21.60
N THR A 129 13.53 6.85 21.13
CA THR A 129 12.30 7.02 21.93
C THR A 129 11.09 6.47 21.21
N VAL A 130 10.22 5.77 21.94
CA VAL A 130 8.89 5.42 21.44
C VAL A 130 8.05 6.68 21.31
N VAL A 131 7.51 6.92 20.11
CA VAL A 131 6.62 8.06 19.81
C VAL A 131 5.16 7.64 19.68
N PHE A 132 4.88 6.34 19.63
CA PHE A 132 3.53 5.80 19.57
C PHE A 132 3.48 4.32 19.97
N GLY A 133 2.35 3.93 20.58
CA GLY A 133 2.04 2.53 20.81
C GLY A 133 2.87 1.88 21.91
N ASP A 134 2.67 0.58 22.05
CA ASP A 134 3.28 -0.27 23.05
C ASP A 134 3.09 -1.73 22.64
N LEU A 135 3.77 -2.66 23.33
CA LEU A 135 3.66 -4.09 23.09
C LEU A 135 2.72 -4.78 24.08
N THR A 136 1.68 -4.10 24.57
CA THR A 136 0.70 -4.65 25.51
C THR A 136 -0.74 -4.42 25.05
N THR A 137 -0.97 -3.38 24.26
CA THR A 137 -2.25 -3.01 23.66
C THR A 137 -2.42 -3.72 22.32
N ASN A 138 -3.41 -4.62 22.23
CA ASN A 138 -3.76 -5.24 20.96
C ASN A 138 -4.39 -4.19 20.03
N ARG A 139 -3.77 -3.98 18.86
CA ARG A 139 -4.21 -3.03 17.84
C ARG A 139 -4.69 -3.70 16.56
N LEU A 140 -4.88 -5.02 16.55
CA LEU A 140 -5.39 -5.73 15.37
C LEU A 140 -6.76 -5.18 14.95
N ALA A 141 -6.80 -4.60 13.74
CA ALA A 141 -8.02 -4.15 13.08
C ALA A 141 -8.72 -5.28 12.32
N GLY A 142 -7.96 -6.29 11.91
CA GLY A 142 -8.39 -7.40 11.08
C GLY A 142 -7.28 -7.85 10.16
N SER A 143 -7.56 -8.89 9.37
CA SER A 143 -6.63 -9.38 8.35
C SER A 143 -7.38 -9.84 7.11
N THR A 144 -6.71 -9.73 5.97
CA THR A 144 -7.28 -10.06 4.65
C THR A 144 -6.30 -10.92 3.88
N ASP A 145 -6.81 -11.73 2.95
CA ASP A 145 -5.97 -12.54 2.08
C ASP A 145 -5.07 -11.62 1.22
N ALA A 146 -3.76 -11.84 1.26
CA ALA A 146 -2.80 -11.08 0.47
C ALA A 146 -2.70 -11.57 -0.99
N ARG A 147 -3.46 -12.62 -1.35
CA ARG A 147 -3.45 -13.28 -2.67
C ARG A 147 -2.06 -13.76 -3.07
N SER A 148 -1.33 -14.31 -2.11
CA SER A 148 0.01 -14.87 -2.33
C SER A 148 0.31 -16.03 -1.38
N TYR A 149 1.12 -16.98 -1.83
CA TYR A 149 1.61 -18.10 -1.02
C TYR A 149 3.14 -18.04 -0.89
N ARG A 150 3.64 -18.21 0.34
CA ARG A 150 5.09 -18.27 0.60
C ARG A 150 5.63 -19.67 0.29
N ILE A 151 6.70 -19.75 -0.51
CA ILE A 151 7.36 -21.00 -0.87
C ILE A 151 8.87 -20.85 -0.80
N PHE A 152 9.58 -21.95 -0.62
CA PHE A 152 11.03 -21.99 -0.80
C PHE A 152 11.39 -21.88 -2.29
N ASN A 153 12.67 -21.62 -2.58
CA ASN A 153 13.19 -21.58 -3.94
C ASN A 153 12.93 -22.94 -4.59
N THR A 154 12.26 -22.94 -5.75
CA THR A 154 11.80 -24.19 -6.33
C THR A 154 12.83 -24.88 -7.22
N LEU A 155 13.98 -24.23 -7.45
CA LEU A 155 14.99 -24.73 -8.39
C LEU A 155 16.39 -24.82 -7.78
N TYR A 156 16.78 -23.89 -6.92
CA TYR A 156 18.15 -23.76 -6.41
C TYR A 156 18.22 -23.61 -4.88
N PRO A 157 19.35 -24.00 -4.26
CA PRO A 157 20.38 -24.88 -4.82
C PRO A 157 19.87 -26.32 -5.01
N THR A 158 18.83 -26.69 -4.25
CA THR A 158 18.16 -27.99 -4.31
C THR A 158 16.70 -27.76 -4.67
N PRO A 159 16.16 -28.41 -5.71
CA PRO A 159 14.77 -28.25 -6.10
C PRO A 159 13.80 -28.57 -4.96
N SER A 160 12.78 -27.72 -4.79
CA SER A 160 11.69 -27.92 -3.85
C SER A 160 10.35 -27.70 -4.56
N ALA A 161 9.42 -28.63 -4.40
CA ALA A 161 8.08 -28.45 -4.95
C ALA A 161 7.34 -27.29 -4.23
N PRO A 162 6.69 -26.37 -4.95
CA PRO A 162 5.85 -25.36 -4.33
C PRO A 162 4.60 -25.98 -3.71
N THR A 163 4.15 -25.44 -2.57
CA THR A 163 2.89 -25.85 -1.92
C THR A 163 2.09 -24.63 -1.51
N THR A 164 0.79 -24.80 -1.30
CA THR A 164 -0.14 -23.72 -0.88
C THR A 164 -0.35 -23.67 0.64
N THR A 165 0.50 -24.34 1.42
CA THR A 165 0.37 -24.48 2.88
C THR A 165 0.72 -23.22 3.67
N ARG A 166 1.28 -22.18 3.00
CA ARG A 166 1.70 -20.91 3.63
C ARG A 166 1.01 -19.74 2.96
N LYS A 167 -0.32 -19.67 3.09
CA LYS A 167 -1.10 -18.51 2.62
C LYS A 167 -0.67 -17.26 3.40
N ILE A 168 -0.35 -16.20 2.67
CA ILE A 168 0.04 -14.91 3.25
C ILE A 168 -1.20 -14.08 3.54
N TRP A 169 -1.27 -13.53 4.75
CA TRP A 169 -2.29 -12.63 5.23
C TRP A 169 -1.72 -11.23 5.37
N LYS A 170 -2.47 -10.23 4.92
CA LYS A 170 -2.25 -8.82 5.25
C LYS A 170 -2.90 -8.56 6.60
N VAL A 171 -2.09 -8.38 7.64
CA VAL A 171 -2.48 -8.17 9.04
C VAL A 171 -2.41 -6.69 9.37
N ARG A 172 -3.56 -6.08 9.69
CA ARG A 172 -3.67 -4.62 9.84
C ARG A 172 -3.75 -4.21 11.30
N ALA A 173 -2.93 -3.24 11.71
CA ALA A 173 -3.02 -2.56 13.00
C ALA A 173 -3.66 -1.18 12.84
N THR A 174 -4.48 -0.77 13.81
CA THR A 174 -4.95 0.62 13.93
C THR A 174 -3.94 1.49 14.67
N VAL A 175 -3.73 2.70 14.16
CA VAL A 175 -2.99 3.78 14.82
C VAL A 175 -4.01 4.78 15.35
N SER A 176 -4.46 4.54 16.59
CA SER A 176 -5.44 5.38 17.30
C SER A 176 -4.89 5.82 18.68
N PRO A 177 -4.91 7.13 19.00
CA PRO A 177 -5.23 8.24 18.10
C PRO A 177 -4.27 8.31 16.90
N ALA A 178 -4.68 8.97 15.82
CA ALA A 178 -3.85 9.14 14.63
C ALA A 178 -2.51 9.79 15.00
N LEU A 179 -1.42 9.29 14.43
CA LEU A 179 -0.07 9.75 14.74
C LEU A 179 0.45 10.66 13.63
N THR A 180 0.70 11.93 13.95
CA THR A 180 1.37 12.85 13.00
C THR A 180 2.88 12.82 13.22
N LEU A 181 3.61 12.41 12.19
CA LEU A 181 5.07 12.39 12.15
C LEU A 181 5.59 13.47 11.20
N PRO A 182 6.45 14.40 11.65
CA PRO A 182 7.19 15.27 10.76
C PRO A 182 8.24 14.49 9.96
N ALA A 183 8.94 15.17 9.05
CA ALA A 183 10.10 14.60 8.37
C ALA A 183 11.11 13.99 9.36
N GLY A 184 11.62 12.80 9.02
CA GLY A 184 12.56 12.07 9.85
C GLY A 184 12.51 10.55 9.60
N THR A 185 13.47 9.85 10.19
CA THR A 185 13.55 8.39 10.14
C THR A 185 12.95 7.80 11.41
N TYR A 186 12.05 6.85 11.21
CA TYR A 186 11.30 6.16 12.25
C TYR A 186 11.43 4.66 12.07
N TRP A 187 11.17 3.92 13.13
CA TRP A 187 11.14 2.45 13.09
C TRP A 187 9.79 1.98 13.57
N VAL A 188 9.19 1.04 12.85
CA VAL A 188 8.01 0.32 13.34
C VAL A 188 8.46 -1.01 13.91
N GLU A 189 7.98 -1.32 15.11
CA GLU A 189 8.18 -2.61 15.75
C GLU A 189 6.83 -3.29 15.93
N TRP A 190 6.78 -4.60 15.68
CA TRP A 190 5.57 -5.38 15.84
C TRP A 190 5.81 -6.77 16.41
N ALA A 191 4.76 -7.29 17.03
CA ALA A 191 4.62 -8.67 17.45
C ALA A 191 3.16 -9.10 17.31
N SER A 192 2.91 -10.40 17.19
CA SER A 192 1.55 -10.93 17.05
C SER A 192 1.36 -12.23 17.81
N ASN A 193 0.09 -12.63 17.91
CA ASN A 193 -0.30 -13.98 18.28
C ASN A 193 -1.30 -14.51 17.25
N VAL A 194 -1.33 -15.83 17.14
CA VAL A 194 -2.26 -16.59 16.29
C VAL A 194 -3.11 -17.54 17.12
N THR A 195 -4.22 -18.02 16.56
CA THR A 195 -5.07 -19.03 17.19
C THR A 195 -4.25 -20.26 17.60
N GLY A 196 -4.39 -20.66 18.87
CA GLY A 196 -3.67 -21.81 19.43
C GLY A 196 -2.19 -21.54 19.74
N GLY A 197 -1.68 -20.31 19.57
CA GLY A 197 -0.31 -19.96 19.93
C GLY A 197 0.78 -20.64 19.09
N ALA A 198 0.43 -21.15 17.91
CA ALA A 198 1.36 -21.85 17.03
C ALA A 198 2.44 -20.92 16.44
N ALA A 199 3.51 -21.54 15.92
CA ALA A 199 4.54 -20.83 15.17
C ALA A 199 3.95 -20.16 13.93
N HIS A 200 4.25 -18.87 13.78
CA HIS A 200 3.85 -18.03 12.66
C HIS A 200 4.99 -17.08 12.30
N PHE A 201 4.95 -16.60 11.06
CA PHE A 201 6.10 -15.94 10.45
C PHE A 201 5.65 -14.77 9.59
N TYR A 202 6.46 -13.72 9.56
CA TYR A 202 6.37 -12.60 8.64
C TYR A 202 7.32 -12.83 7.47
N VAL A 203 6.83 -12.59 6.25
CA VAL A 203 7.64 -12.79 5.04
C VAL A 203 8.61 -11.61 4.88
N PRO A 204 9.88 -11.83 4.49
CA PRO A 204 10.78 -10.73 4.16
C PRO A 204 10.40 -10.10 2.81
N VAL A 205 10.92 -8.90 2.55
CA VAL A 205 10.92 -8.29 1.21
C VAL A 205 11.58 -9.27 0.26
N THR A 206 10.88 -9.57 -0.83
CA THR A 206 11.25 -10.59 -1.79
C THR A 206 11.15 -10.01 -3.19
N VAL A 207 12.30 -9.90 -3.87
CA VAL A 207 12.41 -9.40 -5.24
C VAL A 207 13.02 -10.49 -6.09
N ALA A 208 12.37 -10.82 -7.21
CA ALA A 208 12.82 -11.89 -8.09
C ALA A 208 14.27 -11.68 -8.53
N GLY A 209 15.11 -12.70 -8.35
CA GLY A 209 16.49 -12.69 -8.80
C GLY A 209 17.48 -12.01 -7.85
N VAL A 210 17.10 -11.66 -6.62
CA VAL A 210 17.98 -11.05 -5.63
C VAL A 210 17.76 -11.66 -4.25
N ARG A 211 18.85 -12.04 -3.55
CA ARG A 211 18.80 -12.59 -2.17
C ARG A 211 18.60 -11.53 -1.07
N GLN A 212 18.87 -10.27 -1.39
CA GLN A 212 18.85 -9.14 -0.46
C GLN A 212 18.46 -7.85 -1.19
N THR A 213 17.58 -7.05 -0.61
CA THR A 213 17.37 -5.67 -1.06
C THR A 213 18.54 -4.77 -0.62
N PRO A 214 19.12 -3.95 -1.51
CA PRO A 214 20.17 -3.00 -1.11
C PRO A 214 19.69 -2.09 0.02
N GLY A 215 20.48 -1.99 1.08
CA GLY A 215 20.16 -1.18 2.26
C GLY A 215 19.36 -1.90 3.34
N ALA A 216 19.06 -3.20 3.16
CA ALA A 216 18.25 -3.93 4.11
C ALA A 216 18.81 -3.92 5.53
N ASN A 217 17.98 -3.56 6.51
CA ASN A 217 18.45 -3.24 7.86
C ASN A 217 17.52 -3.71 8.99
N ALA A 218 16.49 -4.52 8.69
CA ALA A 218 15.53 -4.91 9.70
C ALA A 218 16.19 -5.58 10.92
N LEU A 219 15.57 -5.34 12.08
CA LEU A 219 16.00 -5.85 13.35
C LEU A 219 15.00 -6.87 13.89
N GLN A 220 15.49 -7.78 14.71
CA GLN A 220 14.68 -8.65 15.55
C GLN A 220 15.08 -8.44 17.01
N PHE A 221 14.09 -8.40 17.90
CA PHE A 221 14.31 -8.52 19.32
C PHE A 221 14.08 -9.97 19.71
N ILE A 222 15.13 -10.67 20.12
CA ILE A 222 15.08 -12.07 20.50
C ILE A 222 16.05 -12.31 21.65
N SER A 223 15.66 -13.16 22.60
CA SER A 223 16.49 -13.47 23.78
C SER A 223 16.95 -12.23 24.57
N GLY A 224 16.11 -11.18 24.60
CA GLY A 224 16.37 -9.97 25.38
C GLY A 224 17.29 -8.95 24.71
N ALA A 225 17.66 -9.13 23.44
CA ALA A 225 18.55 -8.22 22.71
C ALA A 225 18.04 -7.91 21.30
N TRP A 226 18.37 -6.71 20.83
CA TRP A 226 18.22 -6.34 19.43
C TRP A 226 19.38 -6.86 18.61
N THR A 227 19.07 -7.54 17.51
CA THR A 227 20.05 -8.04 16.55
C THR A 227 19.57 -7.79 15.12
N PRO A 228 20.48 -7.66 14.13
CA PRO A 228 20.10 -7.70 12.72
C PRO A 228 19.30 -8.97 12.38
N THR A 229 18.32 -8.82 11.50
CA THR A 229 17.61 -9.97 10.93
C THR A 229 18.42 -10.51 9.75
N ILE A 230 18.87 -11.75 9.85
CA ILE A 230 19.81 -12.36 8.90
C ILE A 230 19.19 -13.62 8.30
N ASP A 231 19.31 -13.73 6.97
CA ASP A 231 19.16 -15.00 6.26
C ASP A 231 20.56 -15.61 6.06
N THR A 232 20.79 -16.78 6.64
CA THR A 232 22.10 -17.44 6.62
C THR A 232 22.41 -18.18 5.32
N GLY A 233 21.49 -18.11 4.35
CA GLY A 233 21.64 -18.77 3.05
C GLY A 233 21.51 -20.29 3.09
N ASN A 234 21.35 -20.85 1.90
CA ASN A 234 21.30 -22.28 1.61
C ASN A 234 22.15 -22.54 0.36
N PRO A 235 23.15 -23.45 0.37
CA PRO A 235 23.59 -24.26 1.52
C PRO A 235 24.21 -23.39 2.63
N ASP A 236 24.51 -23.96 3.80
CA ASP A 236 25.09 -23.25 4.96
C ASP A 236 26.44 -22.54 4.69
N SER A 237 27.04 -22.77 3.51
CA SER A 237 28.25 -22.05 3.05
C SER A 237 27.95 -20.77 2.27
N ALA A 238 26.69 -20.54 1.91
CA ALA A 238 26.26 -19.31 1.28
C ALA A 238 26.44 -18.13 2.25
N PRO A 239 26.81 -16.93 1.75
CA PRO A 239 27.02 -15.79 2.62
C PRO A 239 25.70 -15.34 3.26
N ASP A 240 25.80 -14.92 4.53
CA ASP A 240 24.74 -14.23 5.25
C ASP A 240 24.29 -12.97 4.51
N VAL A 241 22.99 -12.72 4.52
CA VAL A 241 22.40 -11.48 4.01
C VAL A 241 21.40 -10.90 5.00
N THR A 242 21.32 -9.56 5.06
CA THR A 242 20.27 -8.90 5.84
C THR A 242 18.96 -8.88 5.06
N VAL A 243 17.84 -8.69 5.77
CA VAL A 243 16.50 -8.64 5.19
C VAL A 243 15.74 -7.39 5.63
N ASP A 244 14.75 -7.01 4.83
CA ASP A 244 13.69 -6.07 5.21
C ASP A 244 12.36 -6.83 5.29
N PHE A 245 11.34 -6.18 5.84
CA PHE A 245 9.97 -6.66 5.87
C PHE A 245 9.02 -5.73 5.10
N PRO A 246 8.12 -6.30 4.28
CA PRO A 246 7.06 -5.55 3.66
C PRO A 246 6.10 -5.06 4.73
N PHE A 247 5.86 -3.76 4.73
CA PHE A 247 4.73 -3.17 5.45
C PHE A 247 4.19 -1.99 4.67
N ILE A 248 2.93 -1.67 4.93
CA ILE A 248 2.23 -0.54 4.33
C ILE A 248 1.87 0.44 5.43
N ILE A 249 2.13 1.73 5.21
CA ILE A 249 1.61 2.83 6.02
C ILE A 249 0.52 3.50 5.21
N ASN A 250 -0.68 3.61 5.79
CA ASN A 250 -1.77 4.36 5.20
C ASN A 250 -2.10 5.60 6.03
N ASP A 251 -2.61 6.61 5.33
CA ASP A 251 -3.12 7.82 5.94
C ASP A 251 -4.44 7.60 6.66
N GLY A 252 -4.89 8.65 7.33
CA GLY A 252 -6.21 8.69 7.90
C GLY A 252 -7.31 9.07 6.94
N THR A 253 -8.05 8.09 6.42
CA THR A 253 -9.48 8.28 6.13
C THR A 253 -10.35 7.66 7.22
N ILE A 254 -11.22 8.51 7.79
CA ILE A 254 -12.16 8.24 8.88
C ILE A 254 -13.11 7.07 8.56
N LEU A 255 -13.36 6.25 9.59
CA LEU A 255 -14.44 5.29 9.67
C LEU A 255 -15.78 5.93 9.24
N ALA A 256 -16.43 5.39 8.22
CA ALA A 256 -17.87 5.51 7.94
C ALA A 256 -18.52 6.86 8.33
N ASN A 257 -18.32 7.91 7.52
CA ASN A 257 -19.34 8.91 7.16
C ASN A 257 -18.72 10.03 6.30
N GLY A 258 -19.25 10.21 5.08
CA GLY A 258 -18.98 11.39 4.24
C GLY A 258 -17.92 11.17 3.16
N LEU A 259 -18.37 10.83 1.97
CA LEU A 259 -17.58 10.84 0.74
C LEU A 259 -16.95 12.24 0.52
N LYS A 260 -15.62 12.36 0.62
CA LYS A 260 -14.87 13.26 -0.24
C LYS A 260 -13.85 12.45 -1.03
N LYS A 261 -14.14 12.31 -2.32
CA LYS A 261 -13.35 11.62 -3.34
C LYS A 261 -12.05 12.42 -3.55
N ASN A 262 -10.89 11.77 -3.62
CA ASN A 262 -9.62 12.36 -4.10
C ASN A 262 -9.65 12.61 -5.63
N ALA A 263 -10.76 13.12 -6.13
CA ALA A 263 -10.85 13.84 -7.39
C ALA A 263 -11.21 15.25 -6.95
N VAL A 264 -10.37 16.23 -7.29
CA VAL A 264 -10.79 17.63 -7.19
C VAL A 264 -12.08 17.72 -8.00
N GLU A 265 -13.21 18.04 -7.35
CA GLU A 265 -14.51 18.10 -8.03
C GLU A 265 -14.38 19.06 -9.20
N LEU A 266 -14.39 18.52 -10.42
CA LEU A 266 -14.11 19.28 -11.62
C LEU A 266 -15.42 19.44 -12.38
N LYS A 267 -16.01 20.63 -12.29
CA LYS A 267 -17.18 21.01 -13.06
C LYS A 267 -16.71 21.78 -14.28
N VAL A 268 -17.21 21.39 -15.44
CA VAL A 268 -16.90 22.06 -16.70
C VAL A 268 -18.19 22.52 -17.34
N GLY A 269 -18.23 23.77 -17.78
CA GLY A 269 -19.39 24.34 -18.45
C GLY A 269 -19.08 25.66 -19.14
N PRO A 270 -19.84 26.01 -20.19
CA PRO A 270 -20.87 25.20 -20.84
C PRO A 270 -20.29 24.03 -21.66
N VAL A 271 -21.03 22.92 -21.75
CA VAL A 271 -20.76 21.79 -22.66
C VAL A 271 -22.10 21.29 -23.21
N PRO A 272 -22.30 21.19 -24.54
CA PRO A 272 -21.37 21.58 -25.62
C PRO A 272 -21.04 23.08 -25.61
N THR A 273 -19.93 23.47 -26.25
CA THR A 273 -19.52 24.87 -26.36
C THR A 273 -19.05 25.18 -27.77
N SER A 274 -19.22 26.42 -28.20
CA SER A 274 -18.60 26.97 -29.40
C SER A 274 -17.38 27.84 -29.09
N GLY A 275 -17.11 28.11 -27.80
CA GLY A 275 -16.05 29.01 -27.33
C GLY A 275 -15.33 28.48 -26.08
N THR A 276 -15.08 29.36 -25.09
CA THR A 276 -14.38 28.94 -23.86
C THR A 276 -15.24 28.05 -22.94
N VAL A 277 -14.57 27.26 -22.10
CA VAL A 277 -15.15 26.47 -21.01
C VAL A 277 -14.58 26.95 -19.68
N ASN A 278 -15.45 27.16 -18.68
CA ASN A 278 -15.01 27.36 -17.31
C ASN A 278 -14.84 25.99 -16.62
N ALA A 279 -13.65 25.74 -16.09
CA ALA A 279 -13.33 24.61 -15.24
C ALA A 279 -13.32 25.09 -13.78
N GLU A 280 -14.32 24.68 -13.00
CA GLU A 280 -14.41 24.98 -11.57
C GLU A 280 -13.89 23.80 -10.75
N PHE A 281 -13.11 24.11 -9.71
CA PHE A 281 -12.45 23.13 -8.86
C PHE A 281 -12.25 23.62 -7.42
N GLU A 282 -11.97 22.72 -6.49
CA GLU A 282 -11.58 23.11 -5.12
C GLU A 282 -10.31 23.97 -5.15
N THR A 283 -10.20 24.92 -4.21
CA THR A 283 -9.05 25.83 -4.12
C THR A 283 -7.74 25.07 -4.06
N LEU A 284 -6.88 25.32 -5.05
CA LEU A 284 -5.60 24.64 -5.19
C LEU A 284 -4.63 25.03 -4.07
N ARG A 285 -3.90 24.06 -3.52
CA ARG A 285 -2.82 24.30 -2.53
C ARG A 285 -1.42 24.31 -3.17
N SER A 286 -1.36 24.11 -4.48
CA SER A 286 -0.15 24.08 -5.31
C SER A 286 -0.53 24.37 -6.75
N THR A 287 0.42 24.71 -7.61
CA THR A 287 0.16 24.85 -9.05
C THR A 287 -0.38 23.54 -9.64
N ALA A 288 -1.42 23.63 -10.46
CA ALA A 288 -1.98 22.52 -11.24
C ALA A 288 -1.63 22.68 -12.72
N THR A 289 -1.38 21.56 -13.40
CA THR A 289 -1.26 21.48 -14.86
C THR A 289 -2.62 21.17 -15.45
N LEU A 290 -2.99 21.92 -16.48
CA LEU A 290 -4.23 21.74 -17.23
C LEU A 290 -3.87 21.29 -18.65
N GLU A 291 -4.52 20.24 -19.14
CA GLU A 291 -4.26 19.66 -20.45
C GLU A 291 -5.58 19.39 -21.16
N LEU A 292 -5.64 19.69 -22.45
CA LEU A 292 -6.72 19.27 -23.31
C LEU A 292 -6.15 18.39 -24.42
N SER A 293 -6.74 17.22 -24.62
CA SER A 293 -6.31 16.26 -25.64
C SER A 293 -7.49 15.84 -26.52
N ASP A 294 -7.25 15.51 -27.77
CA ASP A 294 -8.27 14.94 -28.67
C ASP A 294 -8.54 13.45 -28.40
N MET A 295 -9.44 12.83 -29.18
CA MET A 295 -9.76 11.41 -29.08
C MET A 295 -8.61 10.45 -29.43
N GLN A 296 -7.57 10.94 -30.11
CA GLN A 296 -6.35 10.19 -30.41
C GLN A 296 -5.29 10.39 -29.31
N GLY A 297 -5.60 11.14 -28.25
CA GLY A 297 -4.69 11.44 -27.15
C GLY A 297 -3.65 12.51 -27.47
N ARG A 298 -3.79 13.24 -28.60
CA ARG A 298 -2.89 14.33 -28.95
C ARG A 298 -3.23 15.55 -28.11
N GLN A 299 -2.25 16.10 -27.40
CA GLN A 299 -2.41 17.35 -26.67
C GLN A 299 -2.69 18.50 -27.66
N VAL A 300 -3.85 19.14 -27.52
CA VAL A 300 -4.27 20.29 -28.33
C VAL A 300 -4.18 21.61 -27.58
N TRP A 301 -4.15 21.58 -26.25
CA TRP A 301 -3.91 22.75 -25.41
C TRP A 301 -3.27 22.37 -24.08
N LYS A 302 -2.50 23.29 -23.51
CA LYS A 302 -1.91 23.16 -22.17
C LYS A 302 -1.91 24.50 -21.45
N GLY A 303 -2.21 24.46 -20.16
CA GLY A 303 -2.18 25.62 -19.28
C GLY A 303 -1.82 25.23 -17.84
N SER A 304 -1.90 26.21 -16.94
CA SER A 304 -1.66 25.99 -15.52
C SER A 304 -2.57 26.88 -14.67
N ALA A 305 -3.01 26.38 -13.52
CA ALA A 305 -3.69 27.17 -12.49
C ALA A 305 -2.77 27.28 -11.27
N LYS A 306 -2.64 28.49 -10.69
CA LYS A 306 -1.73 28.73 -9.57
C LYS A 306 -2.35 28.23 -8.25
N SER A 307 -1.52 28.06 -7.23
CA SER A 307 -2.02 27.89 -5.86
C SER A 307 -2.96 29.04 -5.49
N GLY A 308 -4.06 28.73 -4.82
CA GLY A 308 -5.13 29.67 -4.46
C GLY A 308 -6.22 29.82 -5.52
N SER A 309 -6.04 29.32 -6.74
CA SER A 309 -7.10 29.32 -7.77
C SER A 309 -8.17 28.27 -7.48
N SER A 310 -9.43 28.58 -7.79
CA SER A 310 -10.58 27.65 -7.74
C SER A 310 -11.31 27.52 -9.07
N SER A 311 -10.79 28.15 -10.12
CA SER A 311 -11.29 28.02 -11.47
C SER A 311 -10.20 28.31 -12.50
N ALA A 312 -10.42 27.85 -13.74
CA ALA A 312 -9.60 28.18 -14.89
C ALA A 312 -10.45 28.22 -16.17
N THR A 313 -10.05 29.05 -17.13
CA THR A 313 -10.68 29.12 -18.45
C THR A 313 -9.91 28.25 -19.44
N VAL A 314 -10.63 27.37 -20.13
CA VAL A 314 -10.10 26.49 -21.17
C VAL A 314 -10.60 26.98 -22.54
N PRO A 315 -9.71 27.39 -23.46
CA PRO A 315 -10.12 27.87 -24.78
C PRO A 315 -10.47 26.70 -25.70
N MET A 316 -11.62 26.78 -26.40
CA MET A 316 -12.01 25.80 -27.43
C MET A 316 -12.20 26.44 -28.82
N ASP A 317 -12.08 27.76 -28.94
CA ASP A 317 -12.49 28.56 -30.10
C ASP A 317 -11.80 28.16 -31.41
N ASN A 318 -10.54 27.69 -31.33
CA ASN A 318 -9.71 27.31 -32.47
C ASN A 318 -9.63 25.79 -32.68
N LEU A 319 -10.49 25.02 -32.03
CA LEU A 319 -10.54 23.56 -32.14
C LEU A 319 -11.64 23.15 -33.11
N ALA A 320 -11.39 22.09 -33.88
CA ALA A 320 -12.41 21.49 -34.74
C ALA A 320 -13.56 20.91 -33.90
N SER A 321 -14.77 20.88 -34.46
CA SER A 321 -15.92 20.24 -33.83
C SER A 321 -15.60 18.78 -33.49
N GLY A 322 -15.90 18.36 -32.26
CA GLY A 322 -15.49 17.04 -31.78
C GLY A 322 -15.46 16.90 -30.25
N ILE A 323 -15.05 15.72 -29.80
CA ILE A 323 -14.93 15.39 -28.38
C ILE A 323 -13.48 15.55 -27.93
N TYR A 324 -13.28 16.20 -26.79
CA TYR A 324 -11.98 16.42 -26.18
C TYR A 324 -11.98 15.94 -24.73
N MET A 325 -10.81 15.52 -24.26
CA MET A 325 -10.58 15.15 -22.88
C MET A 325 -9.79 16.25 -22.18
N PHE A 326 -10.40 16.89 -21.19
CA PHE A 326 -9.74 17.84 -20.32
C PHE A 326 -9.20 17.11 -19.09
N THR A 327 -7.92 17.30 -18.78
CA THR A 327 -7.25 16.72 -17.62
C THR A 327 -6.63 17.83 -16.79
N MET A 328 -6.95 17.86 -15.50
CA MET A 328 -6.26 18.66 -14.50
C MET A 328 -5.42 17.74 -13.64
N THR A 329 -4.16 18.11 -13.38
CA THR A 329 -3.25 17.35 -12.51
C THR A 329 -2.59 18.30 -11.53
N SER A 330 -2.66 17.99 -10.25
CA SER A 330 -2.15 18.80 -9.15
C SER A 330 -1.56 17.91 -8.06
N ALA A 331 -0.90 18.48 -7.06
CA ALA A 331 -0.48 17.73 -5.88
C ALA A 331 -1.67 17.22 -5.05
N GLN A 332 -2.86 17.80 -5.22
CA GLN A 332 -4.11 17.36 -4.59
C GLN A 332 -4.77 16.18 -5.33
N GLY A 333 -4.28 15.83 -6.52
CA GLY A 333 -4.83 14.76 -7.36
C GLY A 333 -5.07 15.19 -8.81
N SER A 334 -5.62 14.26 -9.59
CA SER A 334 -5.96 14.48 -10.99
C SER A 334 -7.45 14.24 -11.24
N SER A 335 -8.04 15.09 -12.06
CA SER A 335 -9.44 15.02 -12.47
C SER A 335 -9.54 15.17 -13.98
N ARG A 336 -10.55 14.54 -14.58
CA ARG A 336 -10.81 14.62 -16.02
C ARG A 336 -12.25 14.96 -16.30
N ALA A 337 -12.50 15.68 -17.38
CA ALA A 337 -13.83 15.99 -17.86
C ALA A 337 -13.89 15.90 -19.39
N ARG A 338 -15.02 15.40 -19.90
CA ARG A 338 -15.28 15.35 -21.33
C ARG A 338 -15.85 16.69 -21.79
N LEU A 339 -15.22 17.30 -22.79
CA LEU A 339 -15.71 18.50 -23.46
C LEU A 339 -16.19 18.14 -24.85
N VAL A 340 -17.21 18.86 -25.33
CA VAL A 340 -17.78 18.72 -26.67
C VAL A 340 -17.75 20.09 -27.33
N LYS A 341 -17.03 20.20 -28.45
CA LYS A 341 -16.96 21.40 -29.29
C LYS A 341 -17.96 21.25 -30.43
N GLU A 342 -18.87 22.22 -30.54
CA GLU A 342 -19.74 22.42 -31.71
C GLU A 342 -19.01 23.24 -32.78
#